data_AF-A0A9W5Q3M5-F1
#
_entry.id   AF-A0A9W5Q3M5-F1
#
_cell.length_a   1.000
_cell.length_b   1.000
_cell.length_c   1.000
_cell.angle_alpha   90.00
_cell.angle_beta   90.00
_cell.angle_gamma   90.00
#
_symmetry.space_group_name_H-M   'P 1'
#
loop_
_entity.id
_entity.type
_entity.pdbx_description
1 polymer ?
#
loop_
_entity_poly.entity_id
_entity_poly.type
_entity_poly.pdbx_seq_one_letter_code
_entity_poly.pdbx_strand_id
1 'polypeptide(L)'
;MKEVTLVFKSGAKASFTVEQFKTFKNSFGFLSGIEYEGATPTVPFHISVSNIDAIFVEDIGGKESTKEPDHPIEDFYGCEIKQDDRYFMFGQNAVLEGNLTNYLIAEQNVECFRAV
;
A
#
# COMPACT_ATOMS: atom_id res chain seq x y z
N MET A 1 -11.97 -1.10 1.11
CA MET A 1 -12.59 -2.39 1.49
C MET A 1 -12.01 -2.88 2.81
N LYS A 2 -12.85 -3.29 3.74
CA LYS A 2 -12.48 -3.71 5.09
C LYS A 2 -13.05 -5.09 5.40
N GLU A 3 -12.27 -5.94 6.06
CA GLU A 3 -12.78 -7.15 6.70
C GLU A 3 -13.13 -6.83 8.16
N VAL A 4 -14.35 -7.16 8.56
CA VAL A 4 -14.86 -6.95 9.90
C VAL A 4 -15.11 -8.31 10.52
N THR A 5 -14.50 -8.56 11.69
CA THR A 5 -14.74 -9.79 12.47
C THR A 5 -15.36 -9.44 13.82
N LEU A 6 -16.57 -9.94 14.05
CA LEU A 6 -17.26 -9.88 15.33
C LEU A 6 -16.94 -11.14 16.15
N VAL A 7 -16.57 -10.94 17.41
CA VAL A 7 -16.37 -12.03 18.39
C VAL A 7 -17.45 -11.92 19.45
N PHE A 8 -18.23 -12.98 19.63
CA PHE A 8 -19.27 -13.06 20.65
C PHE A 8 -18.68 -13.59 21.96
N LYS A 9 -19.29 -13.25 23.10
CA LYS A 9 -18.89 -13.77 24.44
C LYS A 9 -18.93 -15.29 24.56
N SER A 10 -19.69 -15.96 23.69
CA SER A 10 -19.69 -17.42 23.57
C SER A 10 -18.44 -18.00 22.89
N GLY A 11 -17.57 -17.14 22.34
CA GLY A 11 -16.43 -17.51 21.50
C GLY A 11 -16.77 -17.69 20.01
N ALA A 12 -18.06 -17.61 19.62
CA ALA A 12 -18.46 -17.65 18.22
C ALA A 12 -17.91 -16.42 17.47
N LYS A 13 -17.67 -16.58 16.16
CA LYS A 13 -17.15 -15.53 15.29
C LYS A 13 -17.99 -15.39 14.04
N ALA A 14 -18.17 -14.16 13.57
CA ALA A 14 -18.77 -13.86 12.28
C ALA A 14 -17.94 -12.79 11.57
N SER A 15 -17.61 -13.04 10.30
CA SER A 15 -16.77 -12.16 9.49
C SER A 15 -17.49 -11.77 8.21
N PHE A 16 -17.31 -10.51 7.80
CA PHE A 16 -17.90 -9.97 6.57
C PHE A 16 -17.08 -8.81 6.03
N THR A 17 -17.23 -8.55 4.73
CA THR A 17 -16.52 -7.49 4.02
C THR A 17 -17.44 -6.30 3.77
N VAL A 18 -16.95 -5.09 4.01
CA VAL A 18 -17.66 -3.83 3.73
C VAL A 18 -16.72 -2.80 3.12
N GLU A 19 -17.26 -1.87 2.33
CA GLU A 19 -16.44 -0.76 1.81
C GLU A 19 -15.99 0.18 2.93
N GLN A 20 -16.90 0.48 3.84
CA GLN A 20 -16.67 1.36 4.98
C GLN A 20 -17.23 0.75 6.26
N PHE A 21 -16.52 0.94 7.37
CA PHE A 21 -16.94 0.50 8.70
C PHE A 21 -16.53 1.53 9.76
N LYS A 22 -17.46 1.87 10.64
CA LYS A 22 -17.28 2.83 11.74
C LYS A 22 -17.96 2.33 13.02
N THR A 23 -17.33 2.61 14.15
CA THR A 23 -17.86 2.32 15.50
C THR A 23 -18.08 3.60 16.27
N PHE A 24 -19.13 3.66 17.09
CA PHE A 24 -19.44 4.79 17.96
C PHE A 24 -19.34 4.35 19.43
N LYS A 25 -18.83 5.23 20.29
CA LYS A 25 -18.79 5.01 21.74
C LYS A 25 -19.66 6.05 22.45
N ASN A 26 -20.31 5.67 23.53
CA ASN A 26 -20.99 6.60 24.42
C ASN A 26 -19.99 7.34 25.32
N SER A 27 -20.49 8.30 26.12
CA SER A 27 -19.68 9.09 27.06
C SER A 27 -18.96 8.28 28.14
N PHE A 28 -19.29 7.00 28.30
CA PHE A 28 -18.66 6.06 29.23
C PHE A 28 -17.68 5.10 28.53
N GLY A 29 -17.43 5.27 27.22
CA GLY A 29 -16.49 4.46 26.46
C GLY A 29 -17.03 3.13 25.94
N PHE A 30 -18.31 2.79 26.21
CA PHE A 30 -18.96 1.59 25.68
C PHE A 30 -19.37 1.78 24.23
N LEU A 31 -19.28 0.73 23.43
CA LEU A 31 -19.79 0.71 22.06
C LEU A 31 -21.30 1.02 22.07
N SER A 32 -21.69 2.08 21.38
CA SER A 32 -23.07 2.57 21.29
C SER A 32 -23.66 2.44 19.90
N GLY A 33 -22.87 2.05 18.89
CA GLY A 33 -23.36 1.80 17.53
C GLY A 33 -22.24 1.39 16.58
N ILE A 34 -22.64 0.82 15.44
CA ILE A 34 -21.79 0.57 14.28
C ILE A 34 -22.49 1.09 13.03
N GLU A 35 -21.73 1.48 12.03
CA GLU A 35 -22.23 1.93 10.73
C GLU A 35 -21.33 1.36 9.63
N TYR A 36 -21.94 0.92 8.53
CA TYR A 36 -21.24 0.45 7.35
C TYR A 36 -22.06 0.70 6.09
N GLU A 37 -21.36 0.86 4.96
CA GLU A 37 -21.99 1.10 3.66
C GLU A 37 -22.72 -0.16 3.18
N GLY A 38 -24.00 -0.01 2.79
CA GLY A 38 -24.89 -1.13 2.40
C GLY A 38 -25.86 -1.61 3.50
N ALA A 39 -25.82 -1.03 4.71
CA ALA A 39 -26.85 -1.27 5.72
C ALA A 39 -28.21 -0.69 5.28
N THR A 40 -29.27 -1.50 5.28
CA THR A 40 -30.63 -1.02 4.96
C THR A 40 -31.14 -0.04 6.03
N PRO A 41 -31.82 1.06 5.66
CA PRO A 41 -32.26 2.12 6.59
C PRO A 41 -33.38 1.70 7.55
N THR A 42 -33.95 0.51 7.38
CA THR A 42 -35.00 -0.04 8.23
C THR A 42 -34.40 -0.99 9.26
N VAL A 43 -34.22 -0.50 10.49
CA VAL A 43 -34.56 -1.11 11.80
C VAL A 43 -33.59 -0.53 12.85
N PRO A 44 -34.10 0.02 13.97
CA PRO A 44 -33.25 0.63 14.99
C PRO A 44 -32.31 -0.40 15.61
N PHE A 45 -31.00 -0.20 15.45
CA PHE A 45 -29.97 -0.99 16.10
C PHE A 45 -29.90 -0.63 17.60
N HIS A 46 -30.79 -1.19 18.40
CA HIS A 46 -30.39 -1.55 19.76
C HIS A 46 -29.43 -2.74 19.63
N ILE A 47 -28.15 -2.49 19.32
CA ILE A 47 -27.15 -3.48 19.71
C ILE A 47 -27.15 -3.43 21.23
N SER A 48 -27.91 -4.32 21.85
CA SER A 48 -27.55 -4.77 23.18
C SER A 48 -26.20 -5.46 23.00
N VAL A 49 -25.12 -4.68 23.00
CA VAL A 49 -23.71 -5.10 22.87
C VAL A 49 -23.29 -6.04 24.00
N SER A 50 -24.23 -6.45 24.84
CA SER A 50 -24.06 -7.40 25.94
C SER A 50 -23.46 -8.73 25.47
N ASN A 51 -23.67 -9.15 24.22
CA ASN A 51 -23.19 -10.43 23.68
C ASN A 51 -21.95 -10.33 22.78
N ILE A 52 -21.51 -9.13 22.38
CA ILE A 52 -20.27 -8.92 21.60
C ILE A 52 -19.14 -8.68 22.60
N ASP A 53 -18.06 -9.43 22.43
CA ASP A 53 -16.84 -9.31 23.22
C ASP A 53 -15.81 -8.40 22.54
N ALA A 54 -15.62 -8.57 21.22
CA ALA A 54 -14.67 -7.79 20.43
C ALA A 54 -15.12 -7.57 18.98
N ILE A 55 -14.58 -6.51 18.37
CA ILE A 55 -14.72 -6.20 16.94
C ILE A 55 -13.33 -5.91 16.38
N PHE A 56 -12.91 -6.68 15.37
CA PHE A 56 -11.68 -6.45 14.61
C PHE A 56 -12.05 -5.86 13.25
N VAL A 57 -11.27 -4.86 12.81
CA VAL A 57 -11.47 -4.19 11.53
C VAL A 57 -10.12 -4.11 10.85
N GLU A 58 -9.98 -4.84 9.76
CA GLU A 58 -8.75 -4.91 8.97
C GLU A 58 -8.99 -4.25 7.61
N ASP A 59 -8.04 -3.44 7.14
CA ASP A 59 -8.10 -2.90 5.79
C ASP A 59 -7.56 -3.96 4.82
N ILE A 60 -8.43 -4.44 3.93
CA ILE A 60 -8.10 -5.43 2.91
C ILE A 60 -8.14 -4.81 1.49
N GLY A 61 -8.49 -3.52 1.41
CA GLY A 61 -8.70 -2.78 0.18
C GLY A 61 -7.42 -2.15 -0.39
N GLY A 62 -6.31 -2.33 0.30
CA GLY A 62 -4.99 -2.05 -0.23
C GLY A 62 -4.14 -3.30 -0.19
N LYS A 63 -4.03 -4.02 -1.31
CA LYS A 63 -2.64 -4.18 -1.77
C LYS A 63 -2.15 -2.74 -1.83
N GLU A 64 -1.19 -2.36 -1.01
CA GLU A 64 -0.42 -1.16 -1.29
C GLU A 64 -0.14 -1.25 -2.79
N SER A 65 -0.79 -0.39 -3.56
CA SER A 65 -0.23 -0.05 -4.85
C SER A 65 1.06 0.60 -4.40
N THR A 66 2.12 -0.20 -4.34
CA THR A 66 3.48 0.28 -4.41
C THR A 66 3.52 0.99 -5.75
N LYS A 67 2.99 2.22 -5.79
CA LYS A 67 3.45 3.21 -6.72
C LYS A 67 4.94 3.12 -6.57
N GLU A 68 5.62 2.72 -7.64
CA GLU A 68 7.07 2.70 -7.61
C GLU A 68 7.51 4.03 -7.00
N PRO A 69 8.35 3.99 -5.95
CA PRO A 69 8.80 5.21 -5.33
C PRO A 69 9.43 6.07 -6.42
N ASP A 70 9.02 7.34 -6.49
CA ASP A 70 9.68 8.30 -7.36
C ASP A 70 11.14 8.42 -6.89
N HIS A 71 12.06 8.09 -7.77
CA HIS A 71 13.48 8.04 -7.44
C HIS A 71 14.14 9.37 -7.84
N PRO A 72 14.78 10.06 -6.88
CA PRO A 72 15.25 11.43 -7.11
C PRO A 72 16.47 11.53 -8.04
N ILE A 73 17.00 10.40 -8.50
CA ILE A 73 18.20 10.34 -9.33
C ILE A 73 17.80 9.87 -10.72
N GLU A 74 18.06 10.70 -11.71
CA GLU A 74 17.95 10.35 -13.12
C GLU A 74 19.34 10.01 -13.67
N ASP A 75 19.38 9.14 -14.66
CA ASP A 75 20.56 8.91 -15.46
C ASP A 75 20.81 10.08 -16.43
N PHE A 76 21.97 10.05 -17.09
CA PHE A 76 22.40 11.10 -18.02
C PHE A 76 21.40 11.34 -19.18
N TYR A 77 20.54 10.36 -19.48
CA TYR A 77 19.54 10.42 -20.53
C TYR A 77 18.12 10.71 -20.01
N GLY A 78 17.97 11.02 -18.72
CA GLY A 78 16.69 11.38 -18.08
C GLY A 78 15.83 10.19 -17.69
N CYS A 79 16.39 8.97 -17.62
CA CYS A 79 15.69 7.81 -17.06
C CYS A 79 15.90 7.75 -15.54
N GLU A 80 14.81 7.65 -14.78
CA GLU A 80 14.87 7.45 -13.33
C GLU A 80 15.64 6.16 -12.98
N ILE A 81 16.58 6.27 -12.04
CA ILE A 81 17.35 5.15 -11.49
C ILE A 81 16.57 4.57 -10.32
N LYS A 82 16.08 3.35 -10.47
CA LYS A 82 15.19 2.72 -9.50
C LYS A 82 15.94 1.94 -8.43
N GLN A 83 15.20 1.51 -7.41
CA GLN A 83 15.69 0.55 -6.45
C GLN A 83 16.18 -0.71 -7.19
N ASP A 84 17.36 -1.20 -6.79
CA ASP A 84 18.05 -2.36 -7.37
C ASP A 84 18.61 -2.17 -8.80
N ASP A 85 18.46 -0.98 -9.40
CA ASP A 85 19.15 -0.67 -10.65
C ASP A 85 20.67 -0.55 -10.43
N ARG A 86 21.43 -1.05 -11.41
CA ARG A 86 22.87 -0.87 -11.47
C ARG A 86 23.22 0.35 -12.32
N TYR A 87 23.98 1.27 -11.74
CA TYR A 87 24.44 2.48 -12.42
C TYR A 87 25.88 2.83 -12.06
N PHE A 88 26.49 3.68 -12.87
CA PHE A 88 27.89 4.08 -12.79
C PHE A 88 27.98 5.61 -12.71
N MET A 89 28.90 6.12 -11.88
CA MET A 89 29.12 7.56 -11.72
C MET A 89 30.36 8.02 -12.47
N PHE A 90 30.20 8.99 -13.36
CA PHE A 90 31.27 9.68 -14.08
C PHE A 90 31.27 11.16 -13.70
N GLY A 91 32.00 11.51 -12.64
CA GLY A 91 31.89 12.84 -12.03
C GLY A 91 30.49 13.04 -11.45
N GLN A 92 29.73 13.99 -11.99
CA GLN A 92 28.35 14.28 -11.58
C GLN A 92 27.29 13.54 -12.41
N ASN A 93 27.69 12.82 -13.46
CA ASN A 93 26.75 12.13 -14.34
C ASN A 93 26.54 10.70 -13.85
N ALA A 94 25.28 10.34 -13.59
CA ALA A 94 24.87 8.96 -13.32
C ALA A 94 24.48 8.27 -14.64
N VAL A 95 24.87 7.01 -14.84
CA VAL A 95 24.60 6.28 -16.10
C VAL A 95 24.15 4.86 -15.77
N LEU A 96 22.94 4.49 -16.18
CA LEU A 96 22.43 3.12 -16.04
C LEU A 96 23.25 2.11 -16.85
N GLU A 97 23.37 0.88 -16.36
CA GLU A 97 24.13 -0.20 -17.02
C GLU A 97 23.72 -0.40 -18.50
N GLY A 98 22.42 -0.31 -18.80
CA GLY A 98 21.91 -0.42 -20.17
C GLY A 98 22.36 0.71 -21.11
N ASN A 99 22.71 1.87 -20.55
CA ASN A 99 23.16 3.05 -21.29
C ASN A 99 24.68 3.23 -21.27
N LEU A 100 25.40 2.41 -20.49
CA LEU A 100 26.83 2.56 -20.25
C LEU A 100 27.67 2.56 -21.54
N THR A 101 27.43 1.61 -22.43
CA THR A 101 28.19 1.50 -23.68
C THR A 101 28.04 2.75 -24.55
N ASN A 102 26.82 3.28 -24.67
CA ASN A 102 26.54 4.48 -25.45
C ASN A 102 27.23 5.70 -24.84
N TYR A 103 27.16 5.85 -23.52
CA TYR A 103 27.81 6.93 -22.80
C TYR A 103 29.33 6.90 -22.96
N LEU A 104 29.96 5.72 -22.83
CA LEU A 104 31.41 5.57 -22.97
C LEU A 104 31.90 5.96 -24.37
N ILE A 105 31.15 5.60 -25.42
CA ILE A 105 31.51 5.96 -26.80
C ILE A 105 31.31 7.46 -27.03
N ALA A 106 30.14 8.01 -26.68
CA ALA A 106 29.76 9.38 -27.01
C ALA A 106 30.48 10.43 -26.15
N GLU A 107 30.52 10.23 -24.83
CA GLU A 107 30.98 11.23 -23.87
C GLU A 107 32.43 11.00 -23.43
N GLN A 108 32.90 9.75 -23.44
CA GLN A 108 34.27 9.39 -23.04
C GLN A 108 35.18 9.02 -24.21
N ASN A 109 34.66 9.00 -25.45
CA ASN A 109 35.40 8.65 -26.67
C ASN A 109 36.11 7.29 -26.58
N VAL A 110 35.51 6.33 -25.87
CA VAL A 110 36.07 4.99 -25.70
C VAL A 110 35.78 4.15 -26.94
N GLU A 111 36.82 3.54 -27.51
CA GLU A 111 36.67 2.56 -28.58
C GLU A 111 36.11 1.24 -28.02
N CYS A 112 35.06 0.72 -28.66
CA CYS A 112 34.39 -0.52 -28.26
C CYS A 112 34.83 -1.69 -29.16
N PHE A 113 35.35 -2.75 -28.56
CA PHE A 113 35.76 -3.97 -29.24
C PHE A 113 34.92 -5.15 -28.76
N ARG A 114 34.46 -5.99 -29.69
CA ARG A 114 33.71 -7.22 -29.38
C ARG A 114 34.55 -8.43 -29.81
N ALA A 115 34.87 -9.29 -28.85
CA ALA A 115 35.48 -10.58 -29.16
C ALA A 115 34.47 -11.46 -29.94
N VAL A 116 35.00 -12.25 -30.88
CA VAL A 116 34.24 -13.18 -31.72
C VAL A 116 34.56 -14.61 -31.31
#